data_AF-A0A4Q4UYZ1-F1
#
_entry.id   AF-A0A4Q4UYZ1-F1
#
_cell.length_a   1.000
_cell.length_b   1.000
_cell.length_c   1.000
_cell.angle_alpha   90.00
_cell.angle_beta   90.00
_cell.angle_gamma   90.00
#
_symmetry.space_group_name_H-M   'P 1'
#
loop_
_entity.id
_entity.type
_entity.pdbx_description
1 polymer ?
#
loop_
_entity_poly.entity_id
_entity_poly.type
_entity_poly.pdbx_seq_one_letter_code
_entity_poly.pdbx_strand_id
1 'polypeptide(L)'
;MRRPRRDNNRLRGLSSIYRSGPRFRMNVRKDEVPMPADYNPAADVQVDPKHGLWQFFYGRDKLLLTPEEDAEHGRGWTVEELRHKSWEDLHKLWWVCVKEQNRIATHRREKQNMRLKNGVEETAERLAEVRKTMKAIRHALTERYYLWEDARELAESDPEIDLSGNGEAYKPRNYFEAEEALHAEEQAVAEGSQEGQPLESELEPEKTGAERIDPSTLPSRPVETQQTTRP
;
A
#
# COMPACT_ATOMS: atom_id res chain seq x y z
N MET A 1 8.47 63.27 56.57
CA MET A 1 8.33 62.06 55.72
C MET A 1 7.74 60.92 56.54
N ARG A 2 6.63 60.29 56.12
CA ARG A 2 6.04 59.15 56.86
C ARG A 2 6.85 57.87 56.57
N ARG A 3 7.32 57.20 57.62
CA ARG A 3 8.02 55.90 57.49
C ARG A 3 7.01 54.82 57.03
N PRO A 4 7.36 53.96 56.07
CA PRO A 4 6.49 52.86 55.65
C PRO A 4 6.32 51.86 56.80
N ARG A 5 5.07 51.63 57.24
CA ARG A 5 4.71 50.74 58.36
C ARG A 5 4.31 49.33 57.92
N ARG A 6 4.32 49.04 56.62
CA ARG A 6 3.90 47.75 56.04
C ARG A 6 5.09 46.99 55.48
N ASP A 7 5.03 45.67 55.54
CA ASP A 7 5.95 44.81 54.82
C ASP A 7 5.64 44.88 53.31
N ASN A 8 6.67 45.17 52.50
CA ASN A 8 6.53 45.29 51.05
C ASN A 8 6.58 43.93 50.35
N ASN A 9 7.07 42.87 51.02
CA ASN A 9 7.07 41.53 50.45
C ASN A 9 5.79 40.77 50.81
N ARG A 10 4.86 40.71 49.87
CA ARG A 10 3.56 40.04 50.01
C ARG A 10 3.67 38.51 50.16
N LEU A 11 4.70 37.90 49.58
CA LEU A 11 4.91 36.46 49.56
C LEU A 11 5.96 35.99 50.58
N ARG A 12 6.35 36.86 51.53
CA ARG A 12 7.33 36.51 52.56
C ARG A 12 6.84 35.31 53.37
N GLY A 13 7.62 34.23 53.36
CA GLY A 13 7.31 33.02 54.12
C GLY A 13 6.12 32.23 53.58
N LEU A 14 5.69 32.47 52.34
CA LEU A 14 4.66 31.69 51.65
C LEU A 14 5.30 30.68 50.70
N SER A 15 5.06 29.39 50.92
CA SER A 15 5.47 28.31 50.03
C SER A 15 4.42 27.20 50.00
N SER A 16 3.99 26.83 48.79
CA SER A 16 3.00 25.77 48.58
C SER A 16 3.61 24.38 48.76
N ILE A 17 4.87 24.21 48.33
CA ILE A 17 5.61 22.94 48.43
C ILE A 17 5.79 22.53 49.89
N TYR A 18 6.22 23.46 50.75
CA TYR A 18 6.42 23.20 52.19
C TYR A 18 5.16 23.43 53.03
N ARG A 19 4.00 23.68 52.40
CA ARG A 19 2.70 23.83 53.06
C ARG A 19 2.73 24.87 54.20
N SER A 20 3.42 26.00 54.01
CA SER A 20 3.61 27.01 55.07
C SER A 20 2.31 27.71 55.51
N GLY A 21 1.23 27.54 54.75
CA GLY A 21 -0.09 28.13 55.04
C GLY A 21 -0.18 29.62 54.69
N PRO A 22 -1.37 30.22 54.78
CA PRO A 22 -1.56 31.65 54.51
C PRO A 22 -0.92 32.50 55.62
N ARG A 23 -0.25 33.58 55.21
CA ARG A 23 0.49 34.47 56.13
C ARG A 23 -0.43 35.32 57.00
N PHE A 24 -1.61 35.65 56.47
CA PHE A 24 -2.65 36.39 57.17
C PHE A 24 -3.83 35.47 57.42
N ARG A 25 -4.59 35.74 58.50
CA ARG A 25 -5.83 35.01 58.78
C ARG A 25 -6.84 35.34 57.68
N MET A 26 -7.18 34.33 56.88
CA MET A 26 -8.25 34.41 55.89
C MET A 26 -9.60 34.10 56.56
N ASN A 27 -10.69 34.54 55.93
CA ASN A 27 -12.04 34.28 56.42
C ASN A 27 -12.47 32.82 56.28
N VAL A 28 -11.76 32.06 55.44
CA VAL A 28 -12.03 30.64 55.18
C VAL A 28 -11.00 29.81 55.94
N ARG A 29 -11.47 28.87 56.75
CA ARG A 29 -10.61 27.93 57.46
C ARG A 29 -10.17 26.80 56.53
N LYS A 30 -9.04 26.16 56.86
CA LYS A 30 -8.54 25.01 56.10
C LYS A 30 -9.55 23.85 56.10
N ASP A 31 -10.30 23.69 57.18
CA ASP A 31 -11.30 22.63 57.35
C ASP A 31 -12.58 22.88 56.56
N GLU A 32 -12.80 24.12 56.10
CA GLU A 32 -13.94 24.54 55.28
C GLU A 32 -13.66 24.40 53.78
N VAL A 33 -12.45 23.97 53.40
CA VAL A 33 -12.11 23.77 51.99
C VAL A 33 -12.79 22.50 51.48
N PRO A 34 -13.67 22.59 50.47
CA PRO A 34 -14.30 21.41 49.91
C PRO A 34 -13.23 20.54 49.26
N MET A 35 -13.25 19.24 49.56
CA MET A 35 -12.43 18.28 48.83
C MET A 35 -13.08 18.04 47.46
N PRO A 36 -12.30 18.02 46.37
CA PRO A 36 -12.84 17.62 45.07
C PRO A 36 -13.38 16.19 45.18
N ALA A 37 -14.43 15.89 44.43
CA ALA A 37 -14.86 14.50 44.28
C ALA A 37 -13.74 13.69 43.62
N ASP A 38 -13.61 12.42 44.02
CA ASP A 38 -12.73 11.45 43.34
C ASP A 38 -13.33 11.11 41.97
N TYR A 39 -13.16 12.02 41.01
CA TYR A 39 -13.72 11.89 39.68
C TYR A 39 -12.92 10.89 38.87
N ASN A 40 -13.53 9.74 38.59
CA ASN A 40 -13.00 8.77 37.64
C ASN A 40 -13.72 8.91 36.29
N PRO A 41 -13.15 9.65 35.31
CA PRO A 41 -13.81 9.89 34.03
C PRO A 41 -14.15 8.61 33.27
N ALA A 42 -13.46 7.49 33.53
CA ALA A 42 -13.71 6.24 32.87
C ALA A 42 -15.06 5.59 33.24
N ALA A 43 -15.63 5.92 34.40
CA ALA A 43 -16.90 5.35 34.85
C ALA A 43 -18.12 6.02 34.19
N ASP A 44 -18.02 7.31 33.90
CA ASP A 44 -19.15 8.12 33.42
C ASP A 44 -19.22 8.16 31.88
N VAL A 45 -18.11 7.95 31.19
CA VAL A 45 -18.05 8.04 29.72
C VAL A 45 -18.58 6.75 29.10
N GLN A 46 -19.76 6.84 28.50
CA GLN A 46 -20.34 5.77 27.69
C GLN A 46 -19.64 5.72 26.33
N VAL A 47 -18.92 4.63 26.06
CA VAL A 47 -18.23 4.41 24.77
C VAL A 47 -19.11 3.55 23.86
N ASP A 48 -19.31 3.96 22.62
CA ASP A 48 -20.03 3.15 21.63
C ASP A 48 -19.30 1.81 21.37
N PRO A 49 -19.99 0.66 21.54
CA PRO A 49 -19.46 -0.64 21.17
C PRO A 49 -18.97 -0.76 19.71
N LYS A 50 -19.54 0.01 18.78
CA LYS A 50 -19.21 0.00 17.34
C LYS A 50 -18.32 1.17 16.91
N HIS A 51 -17.56 1.73 17.84
CA HIS A 51 -16.64 2.81 17.52
C HIS A 51 -15.53 2.39 16.54
N GLY A 52 -15.20 3.24 15.56
CA GLY A 52 -14.19 2.93 14.55
C GLY A 52 -12.77 2.70 15.11
N LEU A 53 -12.44 3.30 16.25
CA LEU A 53 -11.14 3.10 16.91
C LEU A 53 -10.92 1.67 17.41
N TRP A 54 -11.99 0.88 17.62
CA TRP A 54 -11.84 -0.53 17.97
C TRP A 54 -11.14 -1.34 16.87
N GLN A 55 -11.11 -0.84 15.62
CA GLN A 55 -10.37 -1.48 14.54
C GLN A 55 -8.85 -1.45 14.73
N PHE A 56 -8.29 -0.64 15.64
CA PHE A 56 -6.85 -0.66 15.95
C PHE A 56 -6.45 -1.77 16.90
N PHE A 57 -7.43 -2.44 17.53
CA PHE A 57 -7.21 -3.55 18.44
C PHE A 57 -7.72 -4.85 17.81
N TYR A 58 -7.19 -6.00 18.27
CA TYR A 58 -7.61 -7.32 17.78
C TYR A 58 -8.92 -7.77 18.42
N GLY A 59 -9.18 -7.37 19.67
CA GLY A 59 -10.45 -7.58 20.37
C GLY A 59 -10.82 -6.35 21.19
N ARG A 60 -12.09 -6.24 21.59
CA ARG A 60 -12.54 -5.17 22.49
C ARG A 60 -12.02 -5.37 23.91
N ASP A 61 -11.97 -6.64 24.34
CA ASP A 61 -11.57 -7.02 25.70
C ASP A 61 -10.07 -7.38 25.78
N LYS A 62 -9.42 -7.58 24.63
CA LYS A 62 -8.00 -7.94 24.51
C LYS A 62 -7.22 -6.79 23.89
N LEU A 63 -6.47 -6.07 24.72
CA LEU A 63 -5.61 -4.97 24.27
C LEU A 63 -4.39 -5.49 23.48
N LEU A 64 -3.81 -6.61 23.94
CA LEU A 64 -2.61 -7.23 23.38
C LEU A 64 -2.87 -8.71 23.11
N LEU A 65 -2.42 -9.21 21.96
CA LEU A 65 -2.27 -10.64 21.67
C LEU A 65 -1.12 -11.26 22.48
N THR A 66 -1.24 -12.55 22.77
CA THR A 66 -0.11 -13.35 23.29
C THR A 66 0.90 -13.65 22.18
N PRO A 67 2.16 -13.99 22.50
CA PRO A 67 3.14 -14.38 21.48
C PRO A 67 2.70 -15.57 20.61
N GLU A 68 1.98 -16.53 21.21
CA GLU A 68 1.42 -17.69 20.50
C GLU A 68 0.35 -17.25 19.49
N GLU A 69 -0.60 -16.39 19.90
CA GLU A 69 -1.61 -15.82 19.00
C GLU A 69 -1.00 -14.91 17.91
N ASP A 70 0.10 -14.21 18.21
CA ASP A 70 0.84 -13.42 17.21
C ASP A 70 1.51 -14.33 16.16
N ALA A 71 2.04 -15.48 16.59
CA ALA A 71 2.66 -16.49 15.72
C ALA A 71 1.64 -17.30 14.90
N GLU A 72 0.38 -17.35 15.32
CA GLU A 72 -0.73 -17.93 14.56
C GLU A 72 -1.11 -17.08 13.34
N HIS A 73 -0.25 -17.07 12.33
CA HIS A 73 -0.52 -16.49 11.02
C HIS A 73 -0.05 -17.41 9.89
N GLY A 74 -0.72 -17.30 8.75
CA GLY A 74 -0.30 -18.00 7.53
C GLY A 74 0.83 -17.27 6.80
N ARG A 75 1.23 -17.81 5.65
CA ARG A 75 2.19 -17.16 4.76
C ARG A 75 1.60 -15.94 4.04
N GLY A 76 2.46 -15.05 3.57
CA GLY A 76 2.08 -14.03 2.59
C GLY A 76 1.66 -14.61 1.23
N TRP A 77 0.79 -13.86 0.54
CA TRP A 77 0.38 -14.10 -0.85
C TRP A 77 1.57 -14.02 -1.81
N THR A 78 1.63 -14.95 -2.77
CA THR A 78 2.61 -14.91 -3.86
C THR A 78 2.09 -14.07 -5.03
N VAL A 79 3.00 -13.63 -5.89
CA VAL A 79 2.65 -12.80 -7.06
C VAL A 79 1.78 -13.59 -8.04
N GLU A 80 2.12 -14.85 -8.29
CA GLU A 80 1.37 -15.76 -9.17
C GLU A 80 -0.10 -15.89 -8.75
N GLU A 81 -0.36 -16.03 -7.45
CA GLU A 81 -1.72 -16.11 -6.91
C GLU A 81 -2.52 -14.82 -7.12
N LEU A 82 -1.84 -13.67 -7.01
CA LEU A 82 -2.45 -12.36 -7.15
C LEU A 82 -2.68 -11.97 -8.62
N ARG A 83 -1.92 -12.55 -9.56
CA ARG A 83 -2.13 -12.34 -11.01
C ARG A 83 -3.51 -12.80 -11.48
N HIS A 84 -4.16 -13.73 -10.79
CA HIS A 84 -5.52 -14.18 -11.13
C HIS A 84 -6.65 -13.37 -10.46
N LYS A 85 -6.33 -12.32 -9.69
CA LYS A 85 -7.34 -11.53 -8.96
C LYS A 85 -7.72 -10.23 -9.66
N SER A 86 -8.98 -9.81 -9.52
CA SER A 86 -9.47 -8.54 -10.08
C SER A 86 -8.80 -7.32 -9.43
N TRP A 87 -8.84 -6.15 -10.07
CA TRP A 87 -8.34 -4.91 -9.48
C TRP A 87 -9.06 -4.56 -8.17
N GLU A 88 -10.39 -4.72 -8.14
CA GLU A 88 -11.22 -4.46 -6.97
C GLU A 88 -10.83 -5.32 -5.76
N ASP A 89 -10.55 -6.60 -5.99
CA ASP A 89 -10.14 -7.51 -4.92
C ASP A 89 -8.74 -7.18 -4.41
N LEU A 90 -7.80 -6.84 -5.30
CA LEU A 90 -6.46 -6.41 -4.93
C LEU A 90 -6.51 -5.09 -4.12
N HIS A 91 -7.37 -4.16 -4.50
CA HIS A 91 -7.55 -2.89 -3.79
C HIS A 91 -8.17 -3.09 -2.40
N LYS A 92 -9.18 -3.96 -2.27
CA LYS A 92 -9.74 -4.34 -0.95
C LYS A 92 -8.71 -5.03 -0.08
N LEU A 93 -7.96 -5.98 -0.65
CA LEU A 93 -6.90 -6.70 0.06
C LEU A 93 -5.80 -5.75 0.54
N TRP A 94 -5.41 -4.78 -0.28
CA TRP A 94 -4.45 -3.74 0.10
C TRP A 94 -4.90 -3.00 1.37
N TRP A 95 -6.16 -2.58 1.44
CA TRP A 95 -6.68 -1.91 2.64
C TRP A 95 -6.77 -2.81 3.86
N VAL A 96 -7.04 -4.11 3.67
CA VAL A 96 -6.94 -5.10 4.77
C VAL A 96 -5.51 -5.15 5.31
N CYS A 97 -4.51 -5.22 4.43
CA CYS A 97 -3.10 -5.20 4.83
C CYS A 97 -2.70 -3.90 5.54
N VAL A 98 -3.15 -2.74 5.07
CA VAL A 98 -2.88 -1.44 5.72
C VAL A 98 -3.49 -1.39 7.13
N LYS A 99 -4.74 -1.87 7.29
CA LYS A 99 -5.37 -1.94 8.60
C LYS A 99 -4.62 -2.87 9.55
N GLU A 100 -4.14 -4.00 9.05
CA GLU A 100 -3.34 -4.93 9.85
C GLU A 100 -1.99 -4.33 10.25
N GLN A 101 -1.30 -3.61 9.35
CA GLN A 101 -0.08 -2.89 9.69
C GLN A 101 -0.32 -1.85 10.80
N ASN A 102 -1.44 -1.14 10.75
CA ASN A 102 -1.82 -0.17 11.77
C ASN A 102 -2.10 -0.84 13.12
N ARG A 103 -2.79 -2.00 13.14
CA ARG A 103 -3.01 -2.80 14.36
C ARG A 103 -1.69 -3.26 14.97
N ILE A 104 -0.80 -3.82 14.15
CA ILE A 104 0.53 -4.27 14.56
C ILE A 104 1.35 -3.09 15.12
N ALA A 105 1.28 -1.91 14.51
CA ALA A 105 1.97 -0.72 14.98
C ALA A 105 1.48 -0.28 16.37
N THR A 106 0.16 -0.25 16.58
CA THR A 106 -0.46 0.04 17.89
C THR A 106 -0.01 -0.97 18.94
N HIS A 107 -0.10 -2.27 18.62
CA HIS A 107 0.31 -3.37 19.49
C HIS A 107 1.78 -3.27 19.90
N ARG A 108 2.68 -3.04 18.93
CA ARG A 108 4.12 -2.86 19.16
C ARG A 108 4.40 -1.64 20.03
N ARG A 109 3.70 -0.52 19.79
CA ARG A 109 3.87 0.71 20.57
C ARG A 109 3.45 0.49 22.02
N GLU A 110 2.35 -0.23 22.24
CA GLU A 110 1.84 -0.48 23.58
C GLU A 110 2.71 -1.49 24.34
N LYS A 111 3.18 -2.57 23.68
CA LYS A 111 4.21 -3.46 24.25
C LYS A 111 5.46 -2.67 24.69
N GLN A 112 5.91 -1.71 23.88
CA GLN A 112 7.04 -0.84 24.23
C GLN A 112 6.75 0.05 25.44
N ASN A 113 5.57 0.67 25.51
CA ASN A 113 5.14 1.50 26.64
C ASN A 113 5.12 0.69 27.94
N MET A 114 4.55 -0.52 27.88
CA MET A 114 4.49 -1.47 29.00
C MET A 114 5.83 -2.16 29.29
N ARG A 115 6.87 -1.91 28.49
CA ARG A 115 8.21 -2.51 28.59
C ARG A 115 8.20 -4.05 28.53
N LEU A 116 7.23 -4.62 27.82
CA LEU A 116 7.14 -6.05 27.52
C LEU A 116 8.20 -6.40 26.47
N LYS A 117 9.04 -7.40 26.78
CA LYS A 117 10.13 -7.85 25.89
C LYS A 117 9.82 -9.14 25.12
N ASN A 118 8.69 -9.78 25.42
CA ASN A 118 8.25 -11.01 24.79
C ASN A 118 7.50 -10.72 23.47
N GLY A 119 7.53 -11.67 22.54
CA GLY A 119 6.66 -11.61 21.37
C GLY A 119 7.07 -10.60 20.29
N VAL A 120 8.31 -10.09 20.31
CA VAL A 120 8.77 -9.03 19.40
C VAL A 120 9.10 -9.58 18.02
N GLU A 121 9.69 -10.77 17.96
CA GLU A 121 10.09 -11.43 16.70
C GLU A 121 8.86 -11.92 15.96
N GLU A 122 7.93 -12.56 16.65
CA GLU A 122 6.66 -13.08 16.15
C GLU A 122 5.80 -11.96 15.53
N THR A 123 5.74 -10.80 16.22
CA THR A 123 5.07 -9.60 15.68
C THR A 123 5.79 -9.07 14.43
N ALA A 124 7.12 -9.15 14.37
CA ALA A 124 7.92 -8.68 13.24
C ALA A 124 7.80 -9.62 12.03
N GLU A 125 7.73 -10.93 12.24
CA GLU A 125 7.49 -11.95 11.21
C GLU A 125 6.11 -11.76 10.58
N ARG A 126 5.07 -11.60 11.40
CA ARG A 126 3.71 -11.29 10.91
C ARG A 126 3.70 -10.01 10.05
N LEU A 127 4.39 -8.97 10.50
CA LEU A 127 4.53 -7.72 9.75
C LEU A 127 5.29 -7.92 8.43
N ALA A 128 6.32 -8.76 8.42
CA ALA A 128 7.09 -9.09 7.23
C ALA A 128 6.22 -9.79 6.20
N GLU A 129 5.36 -10.72 6.61
CA GLU A 129 4.45 -11.39 5.70
C GLU A 129 3.39 -10.45 5.13
N VAL A 130 2.80 -9.56 5.94
CA VAL A 130 1.88 -8.51 5.44
C VAL A 130 2.59 -7.57 4.45
N ARG A 131 3.87 -7.24 4.67
CA ARG A 131 4.64 -6.42 3.72
C ARG A 131 4.95 -7.16 2.43
N LYS A 132 5.19 -8.47 2.51
CA LYS A 132 5.41 -9.33 1.34
C LYS A 132 4.17 -9.35 0.45
N THR A 133 2.98 -9.47 1.02
CA THR A 133 1.72 -9.41 0.26
C THR A 133 1.54 -8.06 -0.43
N MET A 134 1.81 -6.95 0.26
CA MET A 134 1.71 -5.61 -0.32
C MET A 134 2.72 -5.40 -1.46
N LYS A 135 3.94 -5.92 -1.33
CA LYS A 135 4.94 -5.90 -2.42
C LYS A 135 4.46 -6.73 -3.62
N ALA A 136 3.88 -7.90 -3.38
CA ALA A 136 3.35 -8.76 -4.43
C ALA A 136 2.16 -8.12 -5.17
N ILE A 137 1.25 -7.45 -4.45
CA ILE A 137 0.14 -6.69 -5.05
C ILE A 137 0.69 -5.58 -5.97
N ARG A 138 1.65 -4.79 -5.47
CA ARG A 138 2.28 -3.73 -6.26
C ARG A 138 2.91 -4.30 -7.53
N HIS A 139 3.65 -5.38 -7.40
CA HIS A 139 4.31 -6.02 -8.53
C HIS A 139 3.31 -6.50 -9.59
N ALA A 140 2.25 -7.22 -9.18
CA ALA A 140 1.22 -7.70 -10.11
C ALA A 140 0.50 -6.55 -10.84
N LEU A 141 0.24 -5.43 -10.16
CA LEU A 141 -0.37 -4.25 -10.80
C LEU A 141 0.58 -3.56 -11.78
N THR A 142 1.86 -3.42 -11.42
CA THR A 142 2.88 -2.84 -12.29
C THR A 142 3.11 -3.70 -13.53
N GLU A 143 3.20 -5.03 -13.37
CA GLU A 143 3.31 -5.97 -14.50
C GLU A 143 2.12 -5.84 -15.45
N ARG A 144 0.89 -5.81 -14.93
CA ARG A 144 -0.31 -5.65 -15.77
C ARG A 144 -0.32 -4.35 -16.55
N TYR A 145 0.15 -3.26 -15.94
CA TYR A 145 0.18 -1.97 -16.60
C TYR A 145 1.15 -1.99 -17.79
N TYR A 146 2.38 -2.49 -17.59
CA TYR A 146 3.36 -2.60 -18.68
C TYR A 146 2.94 -3.60 -19.75
N LEU A 147 2.43 -4.78 -19.36
CA LEU A 147 1.92 -5.75 -20.33
C LEU A 147 0.75 -5.19 -21.15
N TRP A 148 -0.11 -4.36 -20.55
CA TRP A 148 -1.19 -3.71 -21.28
C TRP A 148 -0.66 -2.63 -22.24
N GLU A 149 0.35 -1.86 -21.83
CA GLU A 149 1.01 -0.86 -22.68
C GLU A 149 1.66 -1.54 -23.90
N ASP A 150 2.48 -2.57 -23.67
CA ASP A 150 3.12 -3.37 -24.72
C ASP A 150 2.09 -4.04 -25.65
N ALA A 151 1.04 -4.64 -25.08
CA ALA A 151 -0.02 -5.29 -25.87
C ALA A 151 -0.80 -4.29 -26.72
N ARG A 152 -0.96 -3.05 -26.22
CA ARG A 152 -1.61 -1.98 -26.97
C ARG A 152 -0.73 -1.51 -28.14
N GLU A 153 0.57 -1.34 -27.93
CA GLU A 153 1.52 -1.01 -29.00
C GLU A 153 1.53 -2.12 -30.08
N LEU A 154 1.52 -3.39 -29.66
CA LEU A 154 1.44 -4.52 -30.59
C LEU A 154 0.11 -4.53 -31.36
N ALA A 155 -1.00 -4.24 -30.69
CA ALA A 155 -2.32 -4.18 -31.30
C ALA A 155 -2.45 -3.05 -32.34
N GLU A 156 -1.68 -1.97 -32.24
CA GLU A 156 -1.64 -0.92 -33.28
C GLU A 156 -1.04 -1.43 -34.60
N SER A 157 -0.18 -2.45 -34.52
CA SER A 157 0.44 -3.08 -35.70
C SER A 157 -0.33 -4.29 -36.25
N ASP A 158 -1.31 -4.80 -35.51
CA ASP A 158 -2.02 -6.04 -35.83
C ASP A 158 -3.24 -5.80 -36.76
N PRO A 159 -3.31 -6.43 -37.95
CA PRO A 159 -4.45 -6.29 -38.85
C PRO A 159 -5.77 -6.86 -38.31
N GLU A 160 -5.75 -7.72 -37.29
CA GLU A 160 -6.97 -8.32 -36.70
C GLU A 160 -7.67 -7.40 -35.69
N ILE A 161 -6.99 -6.34 -35.24
CA ILE A 161 -7.44 -5.48 -34.14
C ILE A 161 -7.75 -4.07 -34.65
N ASP A 162 -8.96 -3.59 -34.39
CA ASP A 162 -9.42 -2.25 -34.74
C ASP A 162 -9.53 -1.37 -33.48
N LEU A 163 -8.56 -0.47 -33.31
CA LEU A 163 -8.49 0.46 -32.18
C LEU A 163 -9.28 1.76 -32.39
N SER A 164 -9.97 1.92 -33.53
CA SER A 164 -10.70 3.15 -33.86
C SER A 164 -11.92 3.41 -32.97
N GLY A 165 -12.34 2.41 -32.19
CA GLY A 165 -13.50 2.48 -31.30
C GLY A 165 -14.85 2.36 -32.04
N ASN A 166 -14.83 2.10 -33.34
CA ASN A 166 -16.03 1.92 -34.15
C ASN A 166 -16.30 0.42 -34.38
N GLY A 167 -17.33 -0.11 -33.72
CA GLY A 167 -17.75 -1.51 -33.88
C GLY A 167 -16.95 -2.51 -33.03
N GLU A 168 -16.84 -3.74 -33.52
CA GLU A 168 -16.13 -4.83 -32.83
C GLU A 168 -14.61 -4.68 -32.99
N ALA A 169 -13.90 -4.60 -31.87
CA ALA A 169 -12.46 -4.34 -31.82
C ALA A 169 -11.60 -5.51 -32.27
N TYR A 170 -12.08 -6.75 -32.17
CA TYR A 170 -11.34 -7.94 -32.60
C TYR A 170 -12.09 -8.64 -33.74
N LYS A 171 -11.47 -8.73 -34.90
CA LYS A 171 -12.02 -9.37 -36.10
C LYS A 171 -11.10 -10.54 -36.46
N PRO A 172 -11.46 -11.78 -36.07
CA PRO A 172 -10.61 -12.92 -36.29
C PRO A 172 -10.39 -13.12 -37.78
N ARG A 173 -9.15 -13.38 -38.18
CA ARG A 173 -8.83 -13.68 -39.57
C ARG A 173 -9.33 -15.09 -39.90
N ASN A 174 -10.05 -15.23 -41.02
CA ASN A 174 -10.42 -16.54 -41.54
C ASN A 174 -9.17 -17.21 -42.14
N TYR A 175 -8.51 -18.06 -41.36
CA TYR A 175 -7.28 -18.76 -41.77
C TYR A 175 -7.44 -19.52 -43.09
N PHE A 176 -8.60 -20.13 -43.35
CA PHE A 176 -8.85 -20.89 -44.59
C PHE A 176 -8.89 -20.01 -45.84
N GLU A 177 -9.52 -18.84 -45.78
CA GLU A 177 -9.59 -17.91 -46.93
C GLU A 177 -8.24 -17.21 -47.17
N ALA A 178 -7.46 -17.00 -46.11
CA ALA A 178 -6.12 -16.41 -46.20
C ALA A 178 -5.11 -17.36 -46.87
N GLU A 179 -5.14 -18.66 -46.56
CA GLU A 179 -4.31 -19.66 -47.25
C GLU A 179 -4.68 -19.80 -48.73
N GLU A 180 -5.97 -19.83 -49.06
CA GLU A 180 -6.42 -19.87 -50.47
C GLU A 180 -5.96 -18.64 -51.26
N ALA A 181 -5.99 -17.45 -50.67
CA ALA A 181 -5.49 -16.23 -51.30
C ALA A 181 -3.97 -16.24 -51.49
N LEU A 182 -3.21 -16.72 -50.50
CA LEU A 182 -1.74 -16.88 -50.61
C LEU A 182 -1.37 -17.94 -51.65
N HIS A 183 -2.09 -19.06 -51.70
CA HIS A 183 -1.88 -20.10 -52.71
C HIS A 183 -2.22 -19.60 -54.12
N ALA A 184 -3.25 -18.76 -54.24
CA ALA A 184 -3.60 -18.12 -55.50
C ALA A 184 -2.54 -17.10 -55.95
N GLU A 185 -1.96 -16.33 -55.02
CA GLU A 185 -0.83 -15.44 -55.31
C GLU A 185 0.45 -16.22 -55.70
N GLU A 186 0.77 -17.32 -55.02
CA GLU A 186 1.89 -18.21 -55.40
C GLU A 186 1.69 -18.86 -56.78
N GLN A 187 0.46 -19.28 -57.11
CA GLN A 187 0.13 -19.82 -58.43
C GLN A 187 0.27 -18.76 -59.52
N ALA A 188 -0.15 -17.51 -59.26
CA ALA A 188 0.01 -16.41 -60.19
C ALA A 188 1.50 -16.02 -60.41
N VAL A 189 2.33 -16.07 -59.36
CA VAL A 189 3.78 -15.84 -59.46
C VAL A 189 4.50 -16.98 -60.18
N ALA A 190 4.07 -18.24 -59.98
CA ALA A 190 4.59 -19.39 -60.70
C ALA A 190 4.24 -19.38 -62.20
N GLU A 191 3.05 -18.89 -62.57
CA GLU A 191 2.67 -18.69 -63.97
C GLU A 191 3.43 -17.51 -64.61
N GLY A 192 3.69 -16.43 -63.87
CA GLY A 192 4.51 -15.30 -64.33
C GLY A 192 6.02 -15.59 -64.47
N SER A 193 6.52 -16.66 -63.82
CA SER A 193 7.95 -17.03 -63.84
C SER A 193 8.32 -17.99 -64.98
N GLN A 194 7.38 -18.38 -65.86
CA GLN A 194 7.68 -19.23 -67.02
C GLN A 194 8.30 -18.49 -68.22
N GLU A 195 8.48 -17.17 -68.13
CA GLU A 195 9.22 -16.37 -69.12
C GLU A 195 10.39 -15.58 -68.46
N GLY A 196 11.43 -16.26 -67.98
CA GLY A 196 12.69 -15.61 -67.58
C GLY A 196 13.59 -16.43 -66.65
N GLN A 197 14.91 -16.42 -66.91
CA GLN A 197 15.97 -17.22 -66.26
C GLN A 197 16.13 -17.03 -64.74
N PRO A 198 16.77 -17.99 -64.02
CA PRO A 198 16.75 -18.08 -62.56
C PRO A 198 17.71 -17.09 -61.89
N LEU A 199 17.23 -16.41 -60.84
CA LEU A 199 18.04 -15.66 -59.89
C LEU A 199 17.71 -16.19 -58.49
N GLU A 200 18.70 -16.78 -57.81
CA GLU A 200 18.61 -17.15 -56.40
C GLU A 200 18.36 -15.90 -55.57
N SER A 201 17.20 -15.82 -54.89
CA SER A 201 17.00 -14.90 -53.77
C SER A 201 16.73 -15.71 -52.51
N GLU A 202 17.74 -15.80 -51.66
CA GLU A 202 17.60 -16.15 -50.25
C GLU A 202 16.69 -15.11 -49.59
N LEU A 203 15.41 -15.42 -49.45
CA LEU A 203 14.47 -14.68 -48.63
C LEU A 203 14.14 -15.55 -47.44
N GLU A 204 14.86 -15.33 -46.34
CA GLU A 204 14.42 -15.83 -45.04
C GLU A 204 13.05 -15.21 -44.72
N PRO A 205 12.12 -16.00 -44.15
CA PRO A 205 10.79 -15.48 -43.79
C PRO A 205 10.96 -14.38 -42.74
N GLU A 206 10.41 -13.19 -43.04
CA GLU A 206 10.34 -12.10 -42.07
C GLU A 206 9.58 -12.57 -40.83
N LYS A 207 10.32 -12.73 -39.73
CA LYS A 207 9.77 -13.02 -38.41
C LYS A 207 8.72 -11.96 -38.07
N THR A 208 7.51 -12.42 -37.77
CA THR A 208 6.38 -11.60 -37.31
C THR A 208 6.83 -10.76 -36.10
N GLY A 209 6.25 -9.56 -35.93
CA GLY A 209 6.63 -8.63 -34.85
C GLY A 209 6.61 -9.26 -33.45
N ALA A 210 5.78 -10.29 -33.25
CA ALA A 210 5.69 -11.07 -32.02
C ALA A 210 6.96 -11.90 -31.69
N GLU A 211 7.74 -12.35 -32.68
CA GLU A 211 8.99 -13.09 -32.45
C GLU A 211 10.19 -12.18 -32.12
N ARG A 212 10.06 -10.87 -32.32
CA ARG A 212 11.15 -9.90 -32.08
C ARG A 212 11.21 -9.38 -30.65
N ILE A 213 10.20 -9.65 -29.83
CA ILE A 213 10.04 -9.06 -28.50
C ILE A 213 10.30 -10.14 -27.45
N ASP A 214 11.51 -10.13 -26.87
CA ASP A 214 11.87 -10.99 -25.73
C ASP A 214 11.08 -10.56 -24.47
N PRO A 215 10.20 -11.40 -23.90
CA PRO A 215 9.37 -11.06 -22.74
C PRO A 215 10.17 -10.94 -21.41
N SER A 216 11.50 -10.98 -21.47
CA SER A 216 12.41 -10.96 -20.31
C SER A 216 13.32 -9.74 -20.25
N THR A 217 13.03 -8.66 -20.99
CA THR A 217 13.81 -7.42 -20.88
C THR A 217 13.21 -6.51 -19.81
N LEU A 218 13.60 -6.74 -18.55
CA LEU A 218 13.57 -5.65 -17.57
C LEU A 218 14.53 -4.56 -18.07
N PRO A 219 14.15 -3.26 -18.08
CA PRO A 219 15.04 -2.21 -18.53
C PRO A 219 16.31 -2.21 -17.67
N SER A 220 17.45 -2.47 -18.29
CA SER A 220 18.78 -2.51 -17.66
C SER A 220 19.32 -1.12 -17.29
N ARG A 221 18.53 -0.06 -17.51
CA ARG A 221 18.98 1.33 -17.38
C ARG A 221 18.54 1.90 -16.04
N PRO A 222 19.46 2.24 -15.12
CA PRO A 222 19.09 3.01 -13.96
C PRO A 222 18.63 4.39 -14.44
N VAL A 223 17.46 4.82 -13.98
CA VAL A 223 16.89 6.14 -14.22
C VAL A 223 17.87 7.19 -13.69
N GLU A 224 18.48 7.97 -14.59
CA GLU A 224 19.22 9.18 -14.21
C GLU A 224 18.23 10.17 -13.59
N THR A 225 18.29 10.29 -12.26
CA THR A 225 17.61 11.37 -11.54
C THR A 225 18.20 12.70 -12.00
N GLN A 226 17.45 13.43 -12.83
CA GLN A 226 17.76 14.82 -13.13
C GLN A 226 17.75 15.60 -11.81
N GLN A 227 18.93 16.06 -11.40
CA GLN A 227 19.08 16.99 -10.30
C GLN A 227 18.41 18.30 -10.70
N THR A 228 17.23 18.57 -10.14
CA THR A 228 16.62 19.89 -10.19
C THR A 228 17.47 20.82 -9.32
N THR A 229 18.36 21.59 -9.95
CA THR A 229 18.97 22.75 -9.31
C THR A 229 17.89 23.81 -9.13
N ARG A 230 17.59 24.12 -7.86
CA ARG A 230 16.70 25.21 -7.48
C ARG A 230 17.54 26.49 -7.29
N PRO A 231 17.06 27.68 -7.69
CA PRO A 231 17.71 28.93 -7.33
C PRO A 231 17.70 29.19 -5.82
#